data_AF-A0A257YC43-F1
#
_entry.id   AF-A0A257YC43-F1
#
_cell.length_a   1.000
_cell.length_b   1.000
_cell.length_c   1.000
_cell.angle_alpha   90.00
_cell.angle_beta   90.00
_cell.angle_gamma   90.00
#
_symmetry.space_group_name_H-M   'P 1'
#
loop_
_entity.id
_entity.type
_entity.pdbx_description
1 polymer ?
#
loop_
_entity_poly.entity_id
_entity_poly.type
_entity_poly.pdbx_seq_one_letter_code
_entity_poly.pdbx_strand_id
1 'polypeptide(L)' 'MAEITRLSQEATELLNTAADKLKLSARSYFKTIKVSRTIADLEQCPEIRLEHVAEALQYRLRVPN' A
#
# COMPACT_ATOMS: atom_id res chain seq x y z
N MET A 1 -15.93 2.85 12.77
CA MET A 1 -15.39 4.12 12.23
C MET A 1 -14.24 3.78 11.31
N ALA A 2 -14.25 4.24 10.06
CA ALA A 2 -13.09 4.08 9.19
C ALA A 2 -12.02 5.06 9.66
N GLU A 3 -11.12 4.60 10.52
CA GLU A 3 -9.93 5.37 10.88
C GLU A 3 -9.19 5.76 9.60
N ILE A 4 -8.98 7.06 9.44
CA ILE A 4 -8.21 7.60 8.33
C ILE A 4 -6.75 7.32 8.66
N THR A 5 -6.27 6.12 8.33
CA THR A 5 -4.86 5.77 8.44
C THR A 5 -4.07 6.74 7.56
N ARG A 6 -3.23 7.58 8.16
CA ARG A 6 -2.41 8.54 7.43
C ARG A 6 -1.38 7.78 6.61
N LEU A 7 -1.18 8.16 5.35
CA LEU A 7 -0.05 7.69 4.57
C LEU A 7 1.11 8.63 4.82
N SER A 8 2.29 8.08 5.12
CA SER A 8 3.51 8.89 5.14
C SER A 8 3.81 9.41 3.73
N GLN A 9 4.60 10.47 3.66
CA GLN A 9 5.02 11.05 2.38
C GLN A 9 5.79 10.02 1.54
N GLU A 10 6.73 9.30 2.17
CA GLU A 10 7.52 8.23 1.55
C GLU A 10 6.64 7.09 1.01
N ALA A 11 5.59 6.70 1.75
CA ALA A 11 4.64 5.67 1.32
C ALA A 11 3.87 6.12 0.07
N THR A 12 3.48 7.40 0.02
CA THR A 12 2.78 7.99 -1.13
C THR A 12 3.66 8.06 -2.36
N GLU A 13 4.92 8.46 -2.20
CA GLU A 13 5.92 8.50 -3.28
C GLU A 13 6.20 7.12 -3.85
N LEU A 14 6.36 6.11 -2.98
CA LEU A 14 6.54 4.73 -3.41
C LEU A 14 5.32 4.22 -4.18
N LEU A 15 4.11 4.48 -3.68
CA LEU A 15 2.87 4.05 -4.30
C LEU A 15 2.69 4.68 -5.69
N ASN A 16 3.01 5.96 -5.86
CA ASN A 16 2.97 6.65 -7.14
C ASN A 16 4.04 6.12 -8.11
N THR A 17 5.26 5.89 -7.63
CA THR A 17 6.35 5.30 -8.42
C THR A 17 5.98 3.89 -8.89
N ALA A 18 5.42 3.07 -8.00
CA ALA A 18 4.94 1.74 -8.33
C ALA A 18 3.75 1.79 -9.29
N ALA A 19 2.85 2.77 -9.15
CA ALA A 19 1.73 2.97 -10.06
C ALA A 19 2.20 3.22 -11.49
N ASP A 20 3.21 4.07 -11.67
CA ASP A 20 3.77 4.34 -13.00
C ASP A 20 4.55 3.13 -13.55
N LYS A 21 5.45 2.55 -12.76
CA LYS A 21 6.30 1.43 -13.18
C LYS A 21 5.52 0.14 -13.48
N LEU A 22 4.52 -0.18 -12.66
CA LEU A 22 3.71 -1.39 -12.78
C LEU A 22 2.41 -1.17 -13.57
N LYS A 23 2.22 0.04 -14.14
CA LYS A 23 1.01 0.48 -14.84
C LYS A 23 -0.26 0.07 -14.08
N LEU A 24 -0.30 0.41 -12.78
CA LEU A 24 -1.42 0.04 -11.91
C LEU A 24 -2.70 0.74 -12.39
N SER A 25 -3.76 -0.04 -12.58
CA SER A 25 -5.09 0.53 -12.71
C SER A 25 -5.51 1.19 -11.39
N ALA A 26 -6.41 2.18 -11.44
CA ALA A 26 -6.95 2.82 -10.24
C ALA A 26 -7.47 1.79 -9.22
N ARG A 27 -8.10 0.70 -9.67
CA ARG A 27 -8.52 -0.41 -8.82
C ARG A 27 -7.35 -1.09 -8.10
N SER A 28 -6.27 -1.37 -8.82
CA SER A 28 -5.08 -1.99 -8.24
C SER A 28 -4.39 -1.05 -7.24
N TYR A 29 -4.35 0.25 -7.55
CA TYR A 29 -3.83 1.28 -6.65
C TYR A 29 -4.58 1.31 -5.31
N PHE A 30 -5.92 1.40 -5.35
CA PHE A 30 -6.74 1.36 -4.14
C PHE A 30 -6.66 0.02 -3.40
N LYS A 31 -6.50 -1.10 -4.12
CA LYS A 31 -6.30 -2.41 -3.49
C LYS A 31 -4.98 -2.42 -2.71
N THR A 32 -3.89 -1.90 -3.29
CA THR A 32 -2.61 -1.79 -2.58
C THR A 32 -2.75 -0.98 -1.30
N ILE A 33 -3.42 0.17 -1.34
CA ILE A 33 -3.68 0.99 -0.13
C ILE A 33 -4.42 0.19 0.94
N LYS A 34 -5.45 -0.58 0.55
CA LYS A 34 -6.19 -1.43 1.51
C LYS A 34 -5.31 -2.50 2.13
N VAL A 35 -4.48 -3.16 1.34
CA VAL A 35 -3.56 -4.19 1.84
C VAL A 35 -2.51 -3.56 2.77
N SER A 36 -1.92 -2.42 2.40
CA SER A 36 -0.98 -1.68 3.25
C SER A 36 -1.61 -1.24 4.56
N ARG A 37 -2.90 -0.87 4.57
CA ARG A 37 -3.64 -0.59 5.80
C ARG A 37 -3.76 -1.84 6.67
N THR A 38 -4.10 -2.99 6.10
CA THR A 38 -4.17 -4.24 6.86
C THR A 38 -2.81 -4.59 7.47
N ILE A 39 -1.71 -4.40 6.73
CA ILE A 39 -0.36 -4.66 7.25
C ILE A 39 -0.05 -3.69 8.41
N ALA A 40 -0.30 -2.40 8.23
CA ALA A 40 -0.11 -1.40 9.29
C ALA A 40 -0.94 -1.72 10.55
N ASP A 41 -2.19 -2.17 10.36
CA ASP A 41 -3.09 -2.58 11.45
C ASP A 41 -2.56 -3.81 12.20
N LEU A 42 -2.03 -4.80 11.47
CA LEU A 42 -1.38 -5.98 12.05
C LEU A 42 -0.14 -5.61 12.89
N GLU A 43 0.59 -4.57 12.50
CA GLU A 43 1.74 -4.04 13.25
C GLU A 43 1.33 -3.04 14.33
N GLN A 44 0.03 -2.85 14.56
CA GLN A 44 -0.53 -1.83 15.46
C GLN A 44 0.01 -0.42 15.17
N CYS A 45 0.34 -0.16 13.92
CA CYS A 45 0.88 1.11 13.46
C CYS A 45 -0.25 2.02 12.95
N PRO A 46 -0.46 3.20 13.55
CA PRO A 46 -1.52 4.13 13.13
C PRO A 46 -1.20 4.84 11.80
N GLU A 47 0.01 4.68 11.28
CA GLU A 47 0.49 5.31 10.04
C GLU A 47 0.92 4.25 9.01
N ILE A 48 0.50 4.42 7.76
CA ILE A 48 0.99 3.60 6.65
C ILE A 48 2.35 4.15 6.24
N ARG A 49 3.41 3.42 6.60
CA ARG A 49 4.79 3.71 6.25
C ARG A 49 5.20 3.03 4.95
N LEU A 50 6.40 3.37 4.48
CA LEU A 50 6.98 2.83 3.26
C LEU A 50 7.05 1.29 3.27
N GLU A 51 7.39 0.69 4.40
CA GLU A 51 7.48 -0.78 4.56
C GLU A 51 6.15 -1.48 4.30
N HIS A 52 5.04 -0.96 4.83
CA HIS A 52 3.70 -1.53 4.61
C HIS A 52 3.27 -1.45 3.14
N VAL A 53 3.68 -0.41 2.41
CA VAL A 53 3.42 -0.28 0.96
C VAL A 53 4.30 -1.22 0.16
N ALA A 54 5.59 -1.31 0.48
CA ALA A 54 6.52 -2.20 -0.18
C ALA A 54 6.08 -3.67 -0.03
N GLU A 55 5.62 -4.05 1.16
CA GLU A 55 5.14 -5.40 1.43
C GLU A 55 3.81 -5.69 0.71
N ALA A 56 2.86 -4.76 0.71
CA ALA A 56 1.62 -4.88 -0.06
C ALA A 56 1.86 -5.07 -1.57
N LEU A 57 2.81 -4.33 -2.13
CA LEU A 57 3.23 -4.47 -3.53
C LEU A 57 3.88 -5.84 -3.79
N GLN A 58 4.67 -6.34 -2.86
CA GLN A 58 5.27 -7.68 -2.94
C GLN A 58 4.23 -8.79 -2.92
N TYR A 59 3.22 -8.69 -2.05
CA TYR A 59 2.09 -9.65 -2.05
C TYR A 59 1.38 -9.69 -3.41
N ARG A 60 1.28 -8.56 -4.11
CA ARG A 60 0.69 -8.51 -5.46
C ARG A 60 1.55 -9.24 -6.50
N LEU A 61 2.87 -9.13 -6.43
CA LEU A 61 3.79 -9.81 -7.36
C LEU A 61 3.85 -11.32 -7.12
N ARG A 62 3.61 -11.75 -5.88
CA ARG A 62 3.71 -13.16 -5.48
C ARG A 62 2.45 -13.97 -5.76
N VAL A 63 1.29 -13.33 -5.94
CA VAL A 63 0.07 -14.03 -6.35
C VAL A 63 0.13 -14.26 -7.86
N PRO A 64 0.26 -15.51 -8.35
CA PRO A 64 0.12 -15.79 -9.78
C PRO A 64 -1.29 -15.40 -10.20
N ASN A 65 -1.37 -14.56 -11.23
CA ASN A 65 -2.64 -14.13 -11.84
C ASN A 65 -3.22 -15.26 -12.69
#